data_AF-E2C6V0-F1
#
_entry.id   AF-E2C6V0-F1
#
_cell.length_a   1.000
_cell.length_b   1.000
_cell.length_c   1.000
_cell.angle_alpha   90.00
_cell.angle_beta   90.00
_cell.angle_gamma   90.00
#
_symmetry.space_group_name_H-M   'P 1'
#
loop_
_entity.id
_entity.type
_entity.pdbx_description
1 polymer ?
#
loop_
_entity_poly.entity_id
_entity_poly.type
_entity_poly.pdbx_seq_one_letter_code
_entity_poly.pdbx_strand_id
1 'polypeptide(L)' 'CLANHKGSVGGMEVQGMLEIFARAEDLHGAKYKKYIGDGDTKTFQALLHQDEVEKKECVNHVQKRMGSRLRNAKK' A
#
# COMPACT_ATOMS: atom_id res chain seq x y z
N CYS A 1 -2.35 -14.32 -23.84
CA CYS A 1 -2.26 -13.40 -22.68
C CYS A 1 -1.96 -14.24 -21.45
N LEU A 2 -0.89 -13.95 -20.71
CA LEU A 2 -0.58 -14.56 -19.41
C LEU A 2 -1.10 -13.60 -18.33
N ALA A 3 -2.28 -13.89 -17.78
CA ALA A 3 -2.84 -13.09 -16.70
C ALA A 3 -2.23 -13.53 -15.37
N ASN A 4 -1.50 -12.62 -14.71
CA ASN A 4 -0.81 -12.90 -13.44
C ASN A 4 -1.71 -12.69 -12.21
N HIS A 5 -2.93 -12.21 -12.40
CA HIS A 5 -3.94 -12.06 -11.34
C HIS A 5 -5.33 -12.23 -11.94
N LYS A 6 -6.21 -12.89 -11.18
CA LYS A 6 -7.64 -12.99 -11.47
C LYS A 6 -8.39 -12.20 -10.40
N GLY A 7 -8.99 -11.08 -10.77
CA GLY A 7 -9.71 -10.21 -9.83
C GLY A 7 -9.70 -8.76 -10.26
N SER A 8 -10.15 -7.88 -9.35
CA SER A 8 -10.11 -6.43 -9.57
C SER A 8 -8.68 -5.89 -9.52
N VAL A 9 -8.40 -4.82 -10.26
CA VAL A 9 -7.08 -4.15 -10.24
C VAL A 9 -6.64 -3.80 -8.82
N GLY A 10 -7.55 -3.28 -7.98
CA GLY A 10 -7.23 -2.98 -6.58
C GLY A 10 -6.98 -4.22 -5.71
N GLY A 11 -7.53 -5.39 -6.08
CA GLY A 11 -7.26 -6.65 -5.39
C GLY A 11 -5.87 -7.20 -5.67
N MET A 12 -5.29 -6.86 -6.82
CA MET A 12 -3.93 -7.25 -7.20
C MET A 12 -2.89 -6.67 -6.25
N GLU A 13 -3.03 -5.39 -5.88
CA GLU A 13 -2.12 -4.73 -4.94
C GLU A 13 -2.21 -5.34 -3.53
N VAL A 14 -3.42 -5.65 -3.08
CA VAL A 14 -3.65 -6.28 -1.78
C VAL A 14 -2.96 -7.64 -1.72
N GLN A 15 -3.21 -8.52 -2.69
CA GLN A 15 -2.60 -9.85 -2.72
C GLN A 15 -1.08 -9.78 -2.86
N GLY A 16 -0.58 -8.92 -3.75
CA GLY A 16 0.87 -8.76 -3.94
C GLY A 16 1.58 -8.29 -2.67
N MET A 17 1.01 -7.37 -1.90
CA MET A 17 1.64 -6.93 -0.65
C MET A 17 1.59 -7.99 0.44
N LEU A 18 0.48 -8.73 0.57
CA LEU A 18 0.41 -9.86 1.52
C LEU A 18 1.45 -10.93 1.20
N GLU A 19 1.62 -11.27 -0.07
CA GLU A 19 2.64 -12.24 -0.51
C GLU A 19 4.06 -11.75 -0.23
N ILE A 20 4.36 -10.47 -0.46
CA ILE A 20 5.68 -9.89 -0.18
C ILE A 20 6.00 -9.93 1.32
N PHE A 21 5.02 -9.63 2.17
CA PHE A 21 5.17 -9.65 3.63
C PHE A 21 5.41 -11.08 4.12
N ALA A 22 4.54 -12.01 3.75
CA ALA A 22 4.68 -13.42 4.10
C ALA A 22 6.03 -14.00 3.64
N ARG A 23 6.45 -13.69 2.41
CA ARG A 23 7.72 -14.18 1.86
C ARG A 23 8.94 -13.70 2.64
N ALA A 24 8.93 -12.48 3.17
CA ALA A 24 10.04 -11.97 3.98
C ALA A 24 10.15 -12.72 5.32
N GLU A 25 9.01 -13.07 5.91
CA GLU A 25 8.97 -13.89 7.12
C GLU A 25 9.42 -15.33 6.82
N ASP A 26 8.90 -15.95 5.75
CA ASP A 26 9.23 -17.34 5.40
C ASP A 26 10.70 -17.55 5.01
N LEU A 27 11.28 -16.63 4.23
CA LEU A 27 12.66 -16.80 3.71
C LEU A 27 13.73 -16.29 4.66
N HIS A 28 13.42 -15.28 5.48
CA HIS A 28 14.42 -14.53 6.24
C HIS A 28 14.06 -14.33 7.71
N GLY A 29 12.88 -14.78 8.17
CA GLY A 29 12.39 -14.50 9.53
C GLY A 29 12.22 -13.01 9.80
N ALA A 30 12.04 -12.20 8.75
CA ALA A 30 12.02 -10.75 8.84
C ALA A 30 10.62 -10.20 8.57
N LYS A 31 10.18 -9.25 9.39
CA LYS A 31 8.90 -8.55 9.24
C LYS A 31 9.12 -7.10 8.82
N TYR A 32 8.27 -6.59 7.92
CA TYR A 32 8.28 -5.17 7.58
C TYR A 32 7.51 -4.37 8.61
N LYS A 33 8.11 -3.28 9.08
CA LYS A 33 7.46 -2.36 10.02
C LYS A 33 6.62 -1.26 9.35
N LYS A 34 6.86 -1.00 8.07
CA LYS A 34 6.29 0.16 7.35
C LYS A 34 5.75 -0.25 5.99
N TYR A 35 4.58 0.28 5.64
CA TYR A 35 3.95 0.14 4.33
C TYR A 35 3.84 1.52 3.67
N ILE A 36 4.23 1.65 2.39
CA ILE A 36 4.11 2.90 1.63
C ILE A 36 3.02 2.72 0.57
N GLY A 37 1.98 3.57 0.57
CA GLY A 37 0.88 3.49 -0.40
C GLY A 37 0.38 4.85 -0.90
N ASP A 38 -0.30 4.87 -2.06
CA ASP A 38 -0.90 6.07 -2.69
C ASP A 38 -2.25 6.45 -2.06
N GLY A 39 -2.35 6.36 -0.74
CA GLY A 39 -3.56 6.70 0.00
C GLY A 39 -4.61 5.59 0.07
N ASP A 40 -4.52 4.53 -0.75
CA ASP A 40 -5.47 3.41 -0.72
C ASP A 40 -5.49 2.71 0.66
N THR A 41 -6.69 2.45 1.17
CA THR A 41 -6.89 1.97 2.54
C THR A 41 -7.05 0.45 2.60
N LYS A 42 -7.48 -0.19 1.50
CA LYS A 42 -7.78 -1.63 1.46
C LYS A 42 -6.54 -2.48 1.73
N THR A 43 -5.43 -2.17 1.07
CA THR A 43 -4.15 -2.88 1.25
C THR A 43 -3.63 -2.74 2.68
N PHE A 44 -3.74 -1.54 3.25
CA PHE A 44 -3.29 -1.32 4.62
C PHE A 44 -4.14 -2.08 5.64
N GLN A 45 -5.47 -2.11 5.47
CA GLN A 45 -6.35 -2.91 6.32
C GLN A 45 -6.03 -4.40 6.23
N ALA A 46 -5.80 -4.92 5.02
CA ALA A 46 -5.41 -6.31 4.84
C ALA A 46 -4.08 -6.65 5.55
N LEU A 47 -3.08 -5.77 5.46
CA LEU A 47 -1.81 -5.94 6.15
C LEU A 47 -1.95 -5.90 7.68
N LEU A 48 -2.81 -5.02 8.22
CA LEU A 48 -3.07 -4.93 9.67
C LEU A 48 -3.70 -6.20 10.26
N HIS A 49 -4.34 -7.04 9.44
CA HIS A 49 -4.85 -8.34 9.89
C HIS A 49 -3.74 -9.39 10.05
N GLN A 50 -2.59 -9.22 9.39
CA GLN A 50 -1.44 -10.12 9.48
C GLN A 50 -0.34 -9.62 10.43
N ASP A 51 -0.02 -8.32 10.37
CA ASP A 51 1.13 -7.74 11.06
C ASP A 51 0.83 -6.33 11.61
N GLU A 52 1.59 -5.93 12.64
CA GLU A 52 1.59 -4.54 13.11
C GLU A 52 2.47 -3.67 12.20
N VAL A 53 1.84 -2.96 11.26
CA VAL A 53 2.51 -2.17 10.23
C VAL A 53 2.11 -0.70 10.31
N GLU A 54 3.07 0.20 10.16
CA GLU A 54 2.82 1.64 10.07
C GLU A 54 2.62 2.08 8.61
N LYS A 55 1.47 2.72 8.30
CA LYS A 55 1.23 3.32 6.98
C LYS A 55 2.03 4.61 6.81
N LYS A 56 2.73 4.71 5.68
CA LYS A 56 3.34 5.93 5.14
C LYS A 56 2.71 6.27 3.80
N GLU A 57 2.67 7.56 3.52
CA GLU A 57 2.10 8.11 2.29
C GLU A 57 3.20 8.19 1.22
N CYS A 58 2.91 7.76 -0.01
CA CYS A 58 3.88 7.86 -1.08
C CYS A 58 4.09 9.33 -1.51
N VAL A 59 5.27 9.64 -2.05
CA VAL A 59 5.65 11.02 -2.44
C VAL A 59 4.65 11.64 -3.42
N ASN A 60 4.14 10.84 -4.36
CA ASN A 60 3.15 11.29 -5.34
C ASN A 60 1.84 11.71 -4.66
N HIS A 61 1.40 10.96 -3.64
CA HIS A 61 0.21 11.31 -2.89
C HIS A 61 0.41 12.58 -2.05
N VAL A 62 1.58 12.71 -1.41
CA VAL A 62 1.97 13.92 -0.67
C VAL A 62 1.90 15.13 -1.59
N GLN A 63 2.47 15.04 -2.80
CA GLN A 63 2.43 16.11 -3.79
C GLN A 63 1.00 16.45 -4.23
N LYS A 64 0.15 15.46 -4.54
CA LYS A 64 -1.26 15.67 -4.90
C LYS A 64 -2.00 16.42 -3.78
N ARG A 65 -1.81 15.99 -2.53
CA ARG A 65 -2.42 16.59 -1.34
C ARG A 65 -1.97 18.03 -1.14
N MET A 66 -0.68 18.31 -1.25
CA MET A 66 -0.13 19.67 -1.17
C MET A 66 -0.70 20.56 -2.28
N GLY A 67 -0.73 20.09 -3.53
CA GLY A 67 -1.29 20.82 -4.65
C GLY A 67 -2.77 21.16 -4.47
N SER A 68 -3.58 20.23 -3.95
CA SER A 68 -4.99 20.49 -3.64
C SER A 68 -5.17 21.55 -2.54
N ARG A 69 -4.35 21.51 -1.48
CA ARG A 69 -4.38 22.52 -0.42
C ARG A 69 -4.04 23.92 -0.93
N LEU A 70 -3.02 24.03 -1.79
CA LEU A 70 -2.64 25.31 -2.39
C LEU A 70 -3.75 25.90 -3.27
N ARG A 71 -4.42 25.06 -4.08
CA ARG A 71 -5.55 25.52 -4.91
C ARG A 71 -6.74 25.98 -4.08
N ASN A 72 -7.04 25.28 -2.98
CA ASN A 72 -8.12 25.66 -2.07
C ASN A 72 -7.82 26.95 -1.32
N ALA A 73 -6.56 27.22 -0.97
CA ALA A 73 -6.16 28.47 -0.31
C ALA A 73 -6.19 29.70 -1.23
N LYS A 74 -6.27 29.50 -2.55
CA LYS A 74 -6.43 30.59 -3.53
C LYS A 74 -7.90 31.01 -3.72
N LYS A 75 -8.85 30.17 -3.30
CA LYS A 75 -10.27 30.53 -3.25
C LYS A 75 -10.55 31.39 -2.04
#